data_AF-A0A351UPU9-F1
#
_entry.id   AF-A0A351UPU9-F1
#
_cell.length_a   1.000
_cell.length_b   1.000
_cell.length_c   1.000
_cell.angle_alpha   90.00
_cell.angle_beta   90.00
_cell.angle_gamma   90.00
#
_symmetry.space_group_name_H-M   'P 1'
#
loop_
_entity.id
_entity.type
_entity.pdbx_description
1 polymer ?
#
loop_
_entity_poly.entity_id
_entity_poly.type
_entity_poly.pdbx_seq_one_letter_code
_entity_poly.pdbx_strand_id
1 'polypeptide(L)'
;MKLEKAVRLEAAAAATAASPEKLRAVLARFDRVYLGAEFCANLLPSPETARAQAAFFLSRGKKVTFLTPMSGPAGLPKLKAVLKALSRLSRPGRQKGTLELTVNDFGALELAAQLKLPLKLNLGRLLYDNLFMFSAGRLLLTSRAALDFFLKAGVSRFELSSPGRRFRADLGRAGGKFAISLYYPYLNLTSTRACLPGLAAPAAGKEPDPDSCGRECGACALELSHPRVRERLIVKGNTTFLYFPEKFYAKESELAKLGVDRLVYCPRP
;
A
#
# COMPACT_ATOMS: atom_id res chain seq x y z
N MET A 1 -6.61 22.49 5.11
CA MET A 1 -6.85 21.04 4.97
C MET A 1 -6.16 20.33 6.13
N LYS A 2 -6.88 19.53 6.92
CA LYS A 2 -6.28 18.72 7.98
C LYS A 2 -5.58 17.51 7.34
N LEU A 3 -4.32 17.28 7.69
CA LEU A 3 -3.55 16.14 7.22
C LEU A 3 -4.04 14.86 7.93
N GLU A 4 -4.46 13.86 7.15
CA GLU A 4 -4.87 12.56 7.67
C GLU A 4 -3.64 11.73 8.04
N LYS A 5 -3.59 11.22 9.27
CA LYS A 5 -2.53 10.33 9.74
C LYS A 5 -2.98 8.89 9.62
N ALA A 6 -2.21 8.09 8.89
CA ALA A 6 -2.48 6.68 8.71
C ALA A 6 -1.31 5.81 9.17
N VAL A 7 -1.61 4.55 9.50
CA VAL A 7 -0.61 3.52 9.78
C VAL A 7 -0.88 2.26 8.97
N ARG A 8 0.17 1.64 8.43
CA ARG A 8 0.11 0.29 7.84
C ARG A 8 0.34 -0.76 8.92
N LEU A 9 -0.62 -1.66 9.06
CA LEU A 9 -0.53 -2.81 9.94
C LEU A 9 -0.37 -4.06 9.09
N GLU A 10 0.63 -4.87 9.43
CA GLU A 10 0.83 -6.15 8.76
C GLU A 10 -0.22 -7.17 9.21
N ALA A 11 -0.53 -8.13 8.33
CA ALA A 11 -1.57 -9.12 8.55
C ALA A 11 -1.44 -9.88 9.89
N ALA A 12 -0.20 -10.19 10.31
CA ALA A 12 0.07 -10.86 11.59
C ALA A 12 -0.11 -9.94 12.82
N ALA A 13 0.00 -8.62 12.66
CA ALA A 13 -0.11 -7.65 13.74
C ALA A 13 -1.54 -7.14 13.97
N ALA A 14 -2.39 -7.18 12.93
CA ALA A 14 -3.70 -6.52 12.94
C ALA A 14 -4.82 -7.28 13.67
N ALA A 15 -4.65 -8.56 14.01
CA ALA A 15 -5.73 -9.36 14.63
C ALA A 15 -5.39 -10.06 15.95
N THR A 16 -4.12 -10.33 16.27
CA THR A 16 -3.85 -11.36 17.30
C THR A 16 -2.70 -11.09 18.29
N ALA A 17 -1.93 -10.00 18.17
CA ALA A 17 -0.71 -9.85 19.00
C ALA A 17 -0.39 -8.44 19.52
N ALA A 18 -1.18 -7.41 19.19
CA ALA A 18 -0.96 -6.10 19.80
C ALA A 18 -1.55 -6.13 21.22
N SER A 19 -0.71 -5.89 22.24
CA SER A 19 -1.22 -5.66 23.59
C SER A 19 -2.33 -4.59 23.55
N PRO A 20 -3.37 -4.68 24.40
CA PRO A 20 -4.46 -3.71 24.42
C PRO A 20 -3.97 -2.25 24.43
N GLU A 21 -2.83 -1.99 25.07
CA GLU A 21 -2.15 -0.70 25.11
C GLU A 21 -1.61 -0.25 23.75
N LYS A 22 -0.86 -1.10 23.04
CA LYS A 22 -0.36 -0.79 21.69
C LYS A 22 -1.50 -0.49 20.73
N LEU A 23 -2.60 -1.25 20.84
CA LEU A 23 -3.78 -1.03 20.02
C LEU A 23 -4.48 0.29 20.37
N ARG A 24 -4.65 0.61 21.66
CA ARG A 24 -5.16 1.91 22.10
C ARG A 24 -4.30 3.06 21.59
N ALA A 25 -2.98 2.94 21.65
CA ALA A 25 -2.06 3.95 21.14
C ALA A 25 -2.24 4.18 19.63
N VAL A 26 -2.37 3.10 18.83
CA VAL A 26 -2.68 3.20 17.40
C VAL A 26 -4.02 3.90 17.18
N LEU A 27 -5.06 3.50 17.92
CA LEU A 27 -6.39 4.09 17.82
C LEU A 27 -6.43 5.55 18.28
N ALA A 28 -5.54 6.00 19.15
CA ALA A 28 -5.45 7.40 19.55
C ALA A 28 -4.68 8.25 18.51
N ARG A 29 -3.63 7.68 17.91
CA ARG A 29 -2.66 8.43 17.09
C ARG A 29 -3.03 8.54 15.61
N PHE A 30 -3.76 7.57 15.06
CA PHE A 30 -4.02 7.50 13.62
C PHE A 30 -5.53 7.56 13.31
N ASP A 31 -5.87 8.29 12.25
CA ASP A 31 -7.22 8.41 11.72
C ASP A 31 -7.60 7.19 10.87
N ARG A 32 -6.60 6.61 10.19
CA ARG A 32 -6.77 5.54 9.20
C ARG A 32 -5.80 4.38 9.42
N VAL A 33 -6.26 3.17 9.09
CA VAL A 33 -5.47 1.95 9.12
C VAL A 33 -5.41 1.32 7.74
N TYR A 34 -4.20 0.96 7.31
CA TYR A 34 -3.97 0.19 6.10
C TYR A 34 -3.81 -1.29 6.46
N LEU A 35 -4.56 -2.14 5.77
CA LEU A 35 -4.64 -3.59 5.99
C LEU A 35 -4.38 -4.33 4.68
N GLY A 36 -4.08 -5.63 4.77
CA GLY A 36 -3.86 -6.48 3.60
C GLY A 36 -2.40 -6.55 3.17
N ALA A 37 -2.18 -7.14 2.00
CA ALA A 37 -0.85 -7.34 1.43
C ALA A 37 -0.67 -6.41 0.23
N GLU A 38 0.40 -5.65 0.21
CA GLU A 38 0.67 -4.68 -0.86
C GLU A 38 1.49 -5.25 -2.01
N PHE A 39 2.38 -6.20 -1.71
CA PHE A 39 3.42 -6.63 -2.64
C PHE A 39 3.31 -8.09 -3.09
N CYS A 40 2.81 -8.98 -2.23
CA CYS A 40 2.83 -10.42 -2.48
C CYS A 40 1.45 -11.05 -2.29
N ALA A 41 0.96 -11.76 -3.31
CA ALA A 41 -0.31 -12.48 -3.28
C ALA A 41 -0.35 -13.62 -2.26
N ASN A 42 0.81 -14.22 -1.94
CA ASN A 42 0.89 -15.28 -0.94
C ASN A 42 0.59 -14.77 0.48
N LEU A 43 0.80 -13.48 0.73
CA LEU A 43 0.48 -12.81 1.99
C LEU A 43 -0.97 -12.30 2.07
N LEU A 44 -1.76 -12.46 1.01
CA LEU A 44 -3.16 -12.05 1.04
C LEU A 44 -3.90 -12.83 2.16
N PRO A 45 -4.62 -12.17 3.08
CA PRO A 45 -5.38 -12.86 4.12
C PRO A 45 -6.53 -13.68 3.54
N SER A 46 -7.11 -14.58 4.36
CA SER A 46 -8.38 -15.22 4.00
C SER A 46 -9.51 -14.17 3.94
N PRO A 47 -10.60 -14.43 3.19
CA PRO A 47 -11.76 -13.54 3.15
C PRO A 47 -12.34 -13.22 4.53
N GLU A 48 -12.38 -14.21 5.42
CA GLU A 48 -12.88 -14.10 6.79
C GLU A 48 -11.97 -13.20 7.61
N THR A 49 -10.66 -13.43 7.52
CA THR A 49 -9.63 -12.64 8.23
C THR A 49 -9.66 -11.18 7.77
N ALA A 50 -9.68 -10.94 6.45
CA ALA A 50 -9.75 -9.60 5.88
C ALA A 50 -11.00 -8.84 6.36
N ARG A 51 -12.16 -9.50 6.32
CA ARG A 51 -13.43 -8.93 6.77
C ARG A 51 -13.41 -8.64 8.27
N ALA A 52 -12.93 -9.57 9.08
CA ALA A 52 -12.87 -9.42 10.54
C ALA A 52 -11.96 -8.25 10.93
N GLN A 53 -10.76 -8.15 10.35
CA GLN A 53 -9.83 -7.05 10.59
C GLN A 53 -10.43 -5.70 10.18
N ALA A 54 -11.02 -5.59 8.98
CA ALA A 54 -11.64 -4.36 8.54
C ALA A 54 -12.82 -3.95 9.45
N ALA A 55 -13.74 -4.88 9.76
CA ALA A 55 -14.88 -4.63 10.63
C ALA A 55 -14.47 -4.19 12.05
N PHE A 56 -13.36 -4.75 12.57
CA PHE A 56 -12.83 -4.38 13.88
C PHE A 56 -12.50 -2.89 13.98
N PHE A 57 -11.80 -2.34 12.98
CA PHE A 57 -11.43 -0.91 12.96
C PHE A 57 -12.62 -0.02 12.60
N LEU A 58 -13.43 -0.43 11.62
CA LEU A 58 -14.61 0.32 11.17
C LEU A 58 -15.66 0.50 12.29
N SER A 59 -15.90 -0.53 13.12
CA SER A 59 -16.83 -0.46 14.26
C SER A 59 -16.37 0.54 15.35
N ARG A 60 -15.08 0.87 15.37
CA ARG A 60 -14.46 1.86 16.27
C ARG A 60 -14.32 3.24 15.63
N GLY A 61 -15.01 3.47 14.50
CA GLY A 61 -15.00 4.75 13.79
C GLY A 61 -13.71 5.06 13.04
N LYS A 62 -12.80 4.08 12.89
CA LYS A 62 -11.58 4.26 12.09
C LYS A 62 -11.85 4.08 10.62
N LYS A 63 -11.10 4.82 9.82
CA LYS A 63 -11.07 4.62 8.37
C LYS A 63 -10.13 3.47 8.04
N VAL A 64 -10.46 2.70 7.02
CA VAL A 64 -9.70 1.54 6.59
C VAL A 64 -9.38 1.66 5.12
N THR A 65 -8.14 1.35 4.76
CA THR A 65 -7.73 1.12 3.37
C THR A 65 -7.23 -0.31 3.25
N PHE A 66 -7.84 -1.10 2.37
CA PHE A 66 -7.36 -2.44 2.07
C PHE A 66 -6.40 -2.40 0.88
N LEU A 67 -5.24 -3.02 1.02
CA LEU A 67 -4.21 -3.12 0.00
C LEU A 67 -4.38 -4.43 -0.77
N THR A 68 -4.36 -4.38 -2.10
CA THR A 68 -4.21 -5.58 -2.93
C THR A 68 -2.75 -5.75 -3.36
N PRO A 69 -2.24 -6.98 -3.47
CA PRO A 69 -0.92 -7.23 -4.03
C PRO A 69 -0.99 -7.44 -5.53
N MET A 70 0.15 -7.37 -6.21
CA MET A 70 0.27 -7.84 -7.59
C MET A 70 -0.13 -9.32 -7.65
N SER A 71 -1.24 -9.61 -8.33
CA SER A 71 -1.83 -10.95 -8.36
C SER A 71 -1.67 -11.60 -9.73
N GLY A 72 -1.01 -12.76 -9.77
CA GLY A 72 -1.01 -13.63 -10.95
C GLY A 72 -2.31 -14.44 -11.08
N PRO A 73 -2.46 -15.27 -12.11
CA PRO A 73 -3.64 -16.10 -12.33
C PRO A 73 -4.07 -16.92 -11.10
N ALA A 74 -3.12 -17.51 -10.38
CA ALA A 74 -3.39 -18.29 -9.16
C ALA A 74 -3.89 -17.42 -7.98
N GLY A 75 -3.47 -16.15 -7.90
CA GLY A 75 -3.86 -15.24 -6.82
C GLY A 75 -5.24 -14.58 -7.01
N LEU A 76 -5.71 -14.46 -8.25
CA LEU A 76 -6.95 -13.74 -8.57
C LEU A 76 -8.22 -14.36 -7.96
N PRO A 77 -8.43 -15.69 -7.94
CA PRO A 77 -9.59 -16.28 -7.27
C PRO A 77 -9.65 -15.93 -5.78
N LYS A 78 -8.51 -15.97 -5.09
CA LYS A 78 -8.38 -15.61 -3.68
C LYS A 78 -8.67 -14.11 -3.46
N LEU A 79 -8.10 -13.25 -4.30
CA LEU A 79 -8.38 -11.81 -4.27
C LEU A 79 -9.87 -11.53 -4.48
N LYS A 80 -10.52 -12.18 -5.45
CA LYS A 80 -11.96 -12.06 -5.71
C LYS A 80 -12.79 -12.42 -4.48
N ALA A 81 -12.45 -13.50 -3.79
CA ALA A 81 -13.14 -13.91 -2.57
C ALA A 81 -13.00 -12.85 -1.45
N VAL A 82 -11.78 -12.31 -1.26
CA VAL A 82 -11.51 -11.25 -0.29
C VAL A 82 -12.31 -9.97 -0.60
N LEU A 83 -12.29 -9.51 -1.86
CA LEU A 83 -13.01 -8.29 -2.26
C LEU A 83 -14.54 -8.44 -2.07
N LYS A 84 -15.09 -9.62 -2.38
CA LYS A 84 -16.51 -9.94 -2.11
C LYS A 84 -16.83 -9.94 -0.61
N ALA A 85 -15.90 -10.37 0.25
CA ALA A 85 -16.12 -10.33 1.69
C ALA A 85 -16.08 -8.88 2.23
N LEU A 86 -15.17 -8.06 1.71
CA LEU A 86 -15.04 -6.64 2.07
C LEU A 86 -16.21 -5.78 1.60
N SER A 87 -16.76 -6.04 0.41
CA SER A 87 -17.92 -5.29 -0.13
C SER A 87 -19.19 -5.41 0.73
N ARG A 88 -19.27 -6.45 1.58
CA ARG A 88 -20.37 -6.60 2.54
C ARG A 88 -20.31 -5.58 3.69
N LEU A 89 -19.16 -4.93 3.89
CA LEU A 89 -18.93 -3.92 4.93
C LEU A 89 -19.21 -2.49 4.45
N SER A 90 -19.23 -2.24 3.14
CA SER A 90 -19.39 -0.91 2.54
C SER A 90 -20.85 -0.47 2.38
N ARG A 91 -21.81 -1.19 2.95
CA ARG A 91 -23.22 -0.76 2.95
C ARG A 91 -23.39 0.46 3.87
N PRO A 92 -24.03 1.55 3.40
CA PRO A 92 -24.31 2.72 4.23
C PRO A 92 -25.00 2.36 5.55
N GLY A 93 -24.64 3.05 6.63
CA GLY A 93 -25.26 2.89 7.96
C GLY A 93 -24.81 1.67 8.76
N ARG A 94 -24.10 0.70 8.18
CA ARG A 94 -23.66 -0.51 8.90
C ARG A 94 -22.38 -0.32 9.72
N GLN A 95 -21.57 0.66 9.37
CA GLN A 95 -20.25 0.90 9.96
C GLN A 95 -20.07 2.38 10.29
N LYS A 96 -19.32 2.68 11.35
CA LYS A 96 -19.01 4.06 11.76
C LYS A 96 -17.90 4.69 10.91
N GLY A 97 -16.98 3.87 10.40
CA GLY A 97 -15.85 4.30 9.57
C GLY A 97 -16.07 4.13 8.07
N THR A 98 -15.07 4.51 7.27
CA THR A 98 -15.06 4.36 5.80
C THR A 98 -14.06 3.30 5.34
N LEU A 99 -14.38 2.60 4.25
CA LEU A 99 -13.52 1.59 3.63
C LEU A 99 -13.11 2.03 2.22
N GLU A 100 -11.82 1.97 1.93
CA GLU A 100 -11.22 2.21 0.61
C GLU A 100 -10.43 0.99 0.14
N LEU A 101 -10.20 0.90 -1.16
CA LEU A 101 -9.38 -0.14 -1.78
C LEU A 101 -8.20 0.50 -2.53
N THR A 102 -6.98 0.06 -2.24
CA THR A 102 -5.80 0.40 -3.03
C THR A 102 -5.45 -0.77 -3.93
N VAL A 103 -5.44 -0.53 -5.24
CA VAL A 103 -5.07 -1.54 -6.25
C VAL A 103 -3.62 -1.36 -6.70
N ASN A 104 -2.84 -2.45 -6.70
CA ASN A 104 -1.42 -2.47 -7.10
C ASN A 104 -1.16 -3.20 -8.42
N ASP A 105 -2.20 -3.66 -9.11
CA ASP A 105 -2.09 -4.21 -10.46
C ASP A 105 -3.39 -3.99 -11.25
N PHE A 106 -3.31 -4.09 -12.58
CA PHE A 106 -4.45 -3.92 -13.46
C PHE A 106 -5.52 -5.01 -13.31
N GLY A 107 -5.14 -6.24 -12.93
CA GLY A 107 -6.08 -7.31 -12.64
C GLY A 107 -6.94 -7.02 -11.41
N ALA A 108 -6.36 -6.45 -10.35
CA ALA A 108 -7.09 -5.99 -9.19
C ALA A 108 -8.06 -4.82 -9.52
N LEU A 109 -7.62 -3.89 -10.38
CA LEU A 109 -8.46 -2.79 -10.87
C LEU A 109 -9.65 -3.31 -11.69
N GLU A 110 -9.39 -4.17 -12.66
CA GLU A 110 -10.41 -4.81 -13.50
C GLU A 110 -11.40 -5.62 -12.65
N LEU A 111 -10.88 -6.40 -11.69
CA LEU A 111 -11.70 -7.19 -10.79
C LEU A 111 -12.62 -6.31 -9.92
N ALA A 112 -12.14 -5.15 -9.46
CA ALA A 112 -12.96 -4.19 -8.73
C ALA A 112 -14.11 -3.64 -9.59
N ALA A 113 -13.85 -3.36 -10.87
CA ALA A 113 -14.86 -2.92 -11.84
C ALA A 113 -15.89 -4.03 -12.13
N GLN A 114 -15.44 -5.25 -12.41
CA GLN A 114 -16.31 -6.42 -12.68
C GLN A 114 -17.24 -6.73 -11.49
N LEU A 115 -16.72 -6.62 -10.27
CA LEU A 115 -17.50 -6.82 -9.05
C LEU A 115 -18.38 -5.62 -8.69
N LYS A 116 -18.30 -4.51 -9.45
CA LYS A 116 -18.98 -3.24 -9.19
C LYS A 116 -18.83 -2.82 -7.73
N LEU A 117 -17.60 -2.87 -7.22
CA LEU A 117 -17.34 -2.62 -5.80
C LEU A 117 -17.76 -1.20 -5.44
N PRO A 118 -18.62 -1.00 -4.42
CA PRO A 118 -19.01 0.33 -3.95
C PRO A 118 -17.94 0.91 -3.01
N LEU A 119 -16.67 0.83 -3.44
CA LEU A 119 -15.51 1.28 -2.68
C LEU A 119 -14.80 2.39 -3.46
N LYS A 120 -14.28 3.38 -2.74
CA LYS A 120 -13.36 4.34 -3.35
C LYS A 120 -12.07 3.62 -3.71
N LEU A 121 -11.59 3.87 -4.93
CA LEU A 121 -10.37 3.26 -5.44
C LEU A 121 -9.20 4.24 -5.34
N ASN A 122 -8.06 3.69 -4.91
CA ASN A 122 -6.77 4.35 -4.85
C ASN A 122 -5.79 3.54 -5.73
N LEU A 123 -4.85 4.22 -6.37
CA LEU A 123 -3.77 3.57 -7.11
C LEU A 123 -2.55 3.40 -6.21
N GLY A 124 -2.08 2.17 -6.08
CA GLY A 124 -1.00 1.80 -5.18
C GLY A 124 0.41 2.10 -5.70
N ARG A 125 1.40 1.87 -4.82
CA ARG A 125 2.82 2.16 -5.07
C ARG A 125 3.48 1.28 -6.11
N LEU A 126 2.82 0.23 -6.60
CA LEU A 126 3.34 -0.56 -7.73
C LEU A 126 2.91 -0.04 -9.11
N LEU A 127 1.92 0.86 -9.15
CA LEU A 127 1.41 1.41 -10.40
C LEU A 127 1.69 2.91 -10.57
N TYR A 128 2.12 3.61 -9.51
CA TYR A 128 2.30 5.06 -9.58
C TYR A 128 3.42 5.49 -10.56
N ASP A 129 4.43 4.66 -10.82
CA ASP A 129 5.50 4.94 -11.78
C ASP A 129 5.00 5.05 -13.23
N ASN A 130 3.79 4.54 -13.53
CA ASN A 130 3.13 4.77 -14.83
C ASN A 130 2.65 6.22 -15.02
N LEU A 131 2.62 7.01 -13.94
CA LEU A 131 2.12 8.39 -13.95
C LEU A 131 3.11 9.40 -13.42
N PHE A 132 3.93 9.01 -12.45
CA PHE A 132 4.76 9.95 -11.72
C PHE A 132 6.23 9.54 -11.76
N MET A 133 7.09 10.54 -11.74
CA MET A 133 8.52 10.35 -11.62
C MET A 133 9.11 11.39 -10.68
N PHE A 134 9.97 10.95 -9.78
CA PHE A 134 10.83 11.86 -9.02
C PHE A 134 12.09 12.18 -9.82
N SER A 135 12.26 13.44 -10.22
CA SER A 135 13.44 13.91 -10.95
C SER A 135 13.91 15.25 -10.40
N ALA A 136 15.21 15.39 -10.12
CA ALA A 136 15.84 16.62 -9.62
C ALA A 136 15.09 17.29 -8.45
N GLY A 137 14.59 16.50 -7.48
CA GLY A 137 13.84 17.01 -6.32
C GLY A 137 12.41 17.49 -6.65
N ARG A 138 11.87 17.07 -7.80
CA ARG A 138 10.51 17.36 -8.24
C ARG A 138 9.72 16.07 -8.47
N LEU A 139 8.45 16.06 -8.09
CA LEU A 139 7.47 15.06 -8.49
C LEU A 139 6.80 15.56 -9.78
N LEU A 140 6.99 14.83 -10.87
CA LEU A 140 6.49 15.18 -12.20
C LEU A 140 5.36 14.23 -12.58
N LEU A 141 4.28 14.76 -13.19
CA LEU A 141 3.29 13.93 -13.90
C LEU A 141 3.82 13.63 -15.31
N THR A 142 4.22 12.38 -15.56
CA THR A 142 4.82 11.93 -16.83
C THR A 142 3.79 11.54 -17.88
N SER A 143 2.58 11.12 -17.48
CA SER A 143 1.54 10.68 -18.42
C SER A 143 0.15 11.18 -18.05
N ARG A 144 -0.36 12.15 -18.82
CA ARG A 144 -1.75 12.64 -18.70
C ARG A 144 -2.76 11.60 -19.16
N ALA A 145 -2.44 10.85 -20.21
CA ALA A 145 -3.31 9.78 -20.70
C ALA A 145 -3.51 8.69 -19.65
N ALA A 146 -2.44 8.30 -18.94
CA ALA A 146 -2.54 7.36 -17.83
C ALA A 146 -3.38 7.94 -16.69
N LEU A 147 -3.17 9.22 -16.33
CA LEU A 147 -4.00 9.89 -15.33
C LEU A 147 -5.49 9.84 -15.69
N ASP A 148 -5.84 10.25 -16.91
CA ASP A 148 -7.24 10.27 -17.36
C ASP A 148 -7.85 8.85 -17.40
N PHE A 149 -7.06 7.84 -17.78
CA PHE A 149 -7.47 6.43 -17.70
C PHE A 149 -7.85 6.04 -16.26
N PHE A 150 -6.99 6.30 -15.27
CA PHE A 150 -7.25 5.93 -13.89
C PHE A 150 -8.40 6.74 -13.27
N LEU A 151 -8.50 8.04 -13.57
CA LEU A 151 -9.63 8.86 -13.13
C LEU A 151 -10.96 8.33 -13.67
N LYS A 152 -11.02 7.94 -14.95
CA LYS A 152 -12.21 7.31 -15.56
C LYS A 152 -12.52 5.94 -14.93
N ALA A 153 -11.50 5.22 -14.48
CA ALA A 153 -11.66 3.97 -13.73
C ALA A 153 -12.10 4.19 -12.27
N GLY A 154 -12.37 5.44 -11.84
CA GLY A 154 -12.84 5.77 -10.50
C GLY A 154 -11.72 5.88 -9.45
N VAL A 155 -10.45 5.87 -9.87
CA VAL A 155 -9.34 6.18 -8.98
C VAL A 155 -9.38 7.68 -8.64
N SER A 156 -9.30 8.01 -7.35
CA SER A 156 -9.31 9.40 -6.88
C SER A 156 -8.07 9.79 -6.08
N ARG A 157 -7.21 8.81 -5.79
CA ARG A 157 -6.04 8.97 -4.93
C ARG A 157 -4.88 8.12 -5.42
N PHE A 158 -3.68 8.67 -5.31
CA PHE A 158 -2.44 8.03 -5.69
C PHE A 158 -1.55 7.86 -4.47
N GLU A 159 -1.07 6.63 -4.26
CA GLU A 159 -0.24 6.24 -3.14
C GLU A 159 1.22 6.19 -3.60
N LEU A 160 2.09 6.99 -2.99
CA LEU A 160 3.50 7.14 -3.39
C LEU A 160 4.42 6.91 -2.19
N SER A 161 5.62 6.39 -2.46
CA SER A 161 6.69 6.43 -1.48
C SER A 161 7.24 7.87 -1.37
N SER A 162 7.51 8.35 -0.16
CA SER A 162 8.28 9.58 -0.01
C SER A 162 9.74 9.34 -0.45
N PRO A 163 10.39 10.29 -1.14
CA PRO A 163 11.78 10.16 -1.56
C PRO A 163 12.78 10.38 -0.41
N GLY A 164 12.30 10.46 0.84
CA GLY A 164 13.11 10.69 2.04
C GLY A 164 13.72 12.08 2.17
N ARG A 165 13.43 12.97 1.22
CA ARG A 165 13.91 14.36 1.18
C ARG A 165 12.79 15.29 0.78
N ARG A 166 12.97 16.59 1.02
CA ARG A 166 12.02 17.61 0.55
C ARG A 166 11.97 17.61 -0.97
N PHE A 167 10.78 17.77 -1.52
CA PHE A 167 10.56 17.85 -2.97
C PHE A 167 9.46 18.88 -3.28
N ARG A 168 9.44 19.34 -4.53
CA ARG A 168 8.37 20.16 -5.09
C ARG A 168 7.48 19.29 -5.98
N ALA A 169 6.21 19.64 -6.15
CA ALA A 169 5.32 18.94 -7.07
C ALA A 169 5.02 19.84 -8.26
N ASP A 170 5.20 19.30 -9.47
CA ASP A 170 4.73 19.90 -10.70
C ASP A 170 3.68 18.98 -11.33
N LEU A 171 2.44 19.19 -10.89
CA LEU A 171 1.27 18.42 -11.36
C LEU A 171 0.53 19.16 -12.48
N GLY A 172 1.04 20.32 -12.92
CA GLY A 172 0.40 21.21 -13.88
C GLY A 172 -1.08 21.47 -13.58
N ARG A 173 -1.90 21.60 -14.64
CA ARG A 173 -3.37 21.77 -14.56
C ARG A 173 -4.14 20.58 -13.95
N ALA A 174 -3.46 19.47 -13.66
CA ALA A 174 -4.11 18.32 -13.01
C ALA A 174 -4.18 18.46 -11.49
N GLY A 175 -3.48 19.46 -10.92
CA GLY A 175 -3.58 19.80 -9.50
C GLY A 175 -5.03 19.93 -9.05
N GLY A 176 -5.37 19.27 -7.93
CA GLY A 176 -6.70 19.31 -7.34
C GLY A 176 -7.72 18.30 -7.89
N LYS A 177 -7.40 17.56 -8.97
CA LYS A 177 -8.29 16.50 -9.49
C LYS A 177 -8.19 15.18 -8.71
N PHE A 178 -7.12 15.01 -7.94
CA PHE A 178 -6.82 13.81 -7.18
C PHE A 178 -6.08 14.16 -5.89
N ALA A 179 -6.05 13.21 -4.96
CA ALA A 179 -5.30 13.32 -3.72
C ALA A 179 -4.02 12.46 -3.75
N ILE A 180 -3.02 12.84 -2.97
CA ILE A 180 -1.77 12.08 -2.81
C ILE A 180 -1.64 11.59 -1.37
N SER A 181 -1.25 10.32 -1.22
CA SER A 181 -0.79 9.72 0.03
C SER A 181 0.72 9.49 -0.05
N LEU A 182 1.48 9.87 0.99
CA LEU A 182 2.92 9.58 1.07
C LEU A 182 3.24 8.56 2.17
N TYR A 183 3.97 7.51 1.78
CA TYR A 183 4.46 6.47 2.68
C TYR A 183 5.82 6.84 3.24
N TYR A 184 6.05 6.52 4.52
CA TYR A 184 7.31 6.74 5.22
C TYR A 184 7.43 5.71 6.36
N PRO A 185 8.65 5.34 6.81
CA PRO A 185 9.98 5.82 6.42
C PRO A 185 10.67 4.95 5.35
N TYR A 186 9.91 4.14 4.61
CA TYR A 186 10.45 3.22 3.61
C TYR A 186 10.09 3.66 2.20
N LEU A 187 11.12 3.78 1.36
CA LEU A 187 11.00 3.97 -0.08
C LEU A 187 10.99 2.59 -0.74
N ASN A 188 9.91 2.23 -1.44
CA ASN A 188 9.94 1.09 -2.35
C ASN A 188 10.89 1.41 -3.50
N LEU A 189 11.92 0.58 -3.69
CA LEU A 189 12.84 0.68 -4.82
C LEU A 189 12.44 -0.24 -5.98
N THR A 190 12.10 -1.48 -5.65
CA THR A 190 11.67 -2.47 -6.65
C THR A 190 10.91 -3.60 -5.98
N SER A 191 9.96 -4.17 -6.72
CA SER A 191 9.22 -5.38 -6.36
C SER A 191 9.30 -6.38 -7.50
N THR A 192 9.57 -7.65 -7.19
CA THR A 192 9.67 -8.74 -8.16
C THR A 192 8.59 -9.79 -7.87
N ARG A 193 8.52 -10.86 -8.68
CA ARG A 193 7.69 -12.04 -8.33
C ARG A 193 8.46 -13.07 -7.51
N ALA A 194 9.79 -12.98 -7.49
CA ALA A 194 10.67 -13.91 -6.79
C ALA A 194 11.10 -13.34 -5.42
N CYS A 195 10.88 -14.10 -4.36
CA CYS A 195 11.22 -13.70 -2.99
C CYS A 195 12.54 -14.35 -2.57
N LEU A 196 13.54 -13.56 -2.16
CA LEU A 196 14.80 -14.08 -1.62
C LEU A 196 14.60 -14.95 -0.36
N PRO A 197 13.85 -14.51 0.67
CA PRO A 197 13.73 -15.27 1.92
C PRO A 197 12.75 -16.44 1.86
N GLY A 198 11.90 -16.55 0.82
CA GLY A 198 10.74 -17.44 0.88
C GLY A 198 10.38 -18.16 -0.40
N LEU A 199 11.26 -18.17 -1.40
CA LEU A 199 11.16 -19.14 -2.49
C LEU A 199 12.37 -20.06 -2.44
N ALA A 200 12.12 -21.36 -2.58
CA ALA A 200 13.19 -22.32 -2.74
C ALA A 200 14.02 -21.96 -3.99
N ALA A 201 15.33 -22.17 -3.90
CA ALA A 201 16.18 -22.09 -5.07
C ALA A 201 15.64 -23.08 -6.13
N PRO A 202 15.27 -22.62 -7.33
CA PRO A 202 14.80 -23.54 -8.34
C PRO A 202 15.94 -24.48 -8.74
N ALA A 203 15.59 -25.69 -9.18
CA ALA A 203 16.54 -26.53 -9.87
C ALA A 203 17.10 -25.80 -11.10
N ALA A 204 18.33 -26.12 -11.51
CA ALA A 204 18.96 -25.51 -12.68
C ALA A 204 18.02 -25.59 -13.90
N GLY A 205 17.76 -24.45 -14.53
CA GLY A 205 16.86 -24.34 -15.70
C GLY A 205 15.36 -24.33 -15.39
N LYS A 206 14.93 -24.31 -14.12
CA LYS A 206 13.52 -24.18 -13.74
C LYS A 206 13.19 -22.79 -13.19
N GLU A 207 11.95 -22.37 -13.38
CA GLU A 207 11.43 -21.18 -12.71
C GLU A 207 11.11 -21.50 -11.23
N PRO A 208 11.25 -20.52 -10.31
CA PRO A 208 10.79 -20.67 -8.94
C PRO A 208 9.28 -20.94 -8.89
N ASP A 209 8.87 -21.95 -8.13
CA ASP A 209 7.45 -22.23 -7.89
C ASP A 209 6.88 -21.24 -6.85
N PRO A 210 5.99 -20.31 -7.24
CA PRO A 210 5.40 -19.34 -6.32
C PRO A 210 4.50 -19.98 -5.25
N ASP A 211 3.98 -21.19 -5.47
CA ASP A 211 3.13 -21.92 -4.53
C ASP A 211 3.94 -22.60 -3.42
N SER A 212 5.26 -22.75 -3.61
CA SER A 212 6.20 -23.28 -2.60
C SER A 212 6.52 -22.30 -1.45
N CYS A 213 5.87 -21.12 -1.42
CA CYS A 213 6.22 -20.05 -0.51
C CYS A 213 5.83 -20.33 0.96
N GLY A 214 6.82 -20.42 1.85
CA GLY A 214 6.64 -20.62 3.29
C GLY A 214 6.27 -19.36 4.08
N ARG A 215 6.26 -18.18 3.44
CA ARG A 215 5.94 -16.87 4.05
C ARG A 215 6.89 -16.45 5.17
N GLU A 216 8.14 -16.85 5.08
CA GLU A 216 9.26 -16.52 5.98
C GLU A 216 9.42 -15.01 6.16
N CYS A 217 9.08 -14.23 5.13
CA CYS A 217 9.07 -12.77 5.17
C CYS A 217 8.07 -12.17 6.18
N GLY A 218 7.16 -12.96 6.74
CA GLY A 218 6.33 -12.56 7.88
C GLY A 218 7.11 -12.51 9.20
N ALA A 219 8.20 -13.28 9.30
CA ALA A 219 9.04 -13.36 10.49
C ALA A 219 10.30 -12.48 10.40
N CYS A 220 10.86 -12.28 9.21
CA CYS A 220 12.12 -11.55 9.04
C CYS A 220 12.12 -10.58 7.83
N ALA A 221 13.11 -9.71 7.83
CA ALA A 221 13.57 -8.94 6.69
C ALA A 221 15.10 -9.05 6.63
N LEU A 222 15.67 -9.00 5.44
CA LEU A 222 17.12 -9.07 5.23
C LEU A 222 17.67 -7.66 5.02
N GLU A 223 18.76 -7.32 5.71
CA GLU A 223 19.51 -6.11 5.41
C GLU A 223 20.61 -6.46 4.39
N LEU A 224 20.64 -5.76 3.27
CA LEU A 224 21.66 -5.93 2.25
C LEU A 224 22.73 -4.85 2.40
N SER A 225 23.98 -5.26 2.30
CA SER A 225 25.13 -4.36 2.26
C SER A 225 25.98 -4.64 1.02
N HIS A 226 26.50 -3.59 0.40
CA HIS A 226 27.41 -3.69 -0.73
C HIS A 226 28.38 -2.50 -0.71
N PRO A 227 29.69 -2.67 -1.01
CA PRO A 227 30.67 -1.58 -0.88
C PRO A 227 30.37 -0.32 -1.71
N ARG A 228 29.57 -0.45 -2.78
CA ARG A 228 29.16 0.66 -3.65
C ARG A 228 27.80 1.28 -3.30
N VAL A 229 27.04 0.68 -2.38
CA VAL A 229 25.73 1.17 -1.96
C VAL A 229 25.84 1.63 -0.52
N ARG A 230 25.65 2.94 -0.28
CA ARG A 230 25.83 3.54 1.05
C ARG A 230 24.56 3.44 1.88
N GLU A 231 23.42 3.29 1.22
CA GLU A 231 22.11 3.27 1.81
C GLU A 231 21.77 1.90 2.39
N ARG A 232 21.04 1.90 3.50
CA ARG A 232 20.55 0.67 4.14
C ARG A 232 19.40 0.10 3.32
N LEU A 233 19.71 -0.92 2.53
CA LEU A 233 18.73 -1.66 1.74
C LEU A 233 18.12 -2.77 2.59
N ILE A 234 16.80 -2.86 2.59
CA ILE A 234 16.05 -3.87 3.32
C ILE A 234 15.22 -4.66 2.32
N VAL A 235 15.40 -5.97 2.27
CA VAL A 235 14.54 -6.87 1.51
C VAL A 235 13.54 -7.50 2.44
N LYS A 236 12.25 -7.29 2.14
CA LYS A 236 11.18 -8.01 2.81
C LYS A 236 10.25 -8.63 1.78
N GLY A 237 10.21 -9.96 1.79
CA GLY A 237 9.49 -10.70 0.79
C GLY A 237 10.10 -10.49 -0.60
N ASN A 238 9.24 -10.12 -1.55
CA ASN A 238 9.60 -9.84 -2.93
C ASN A 238 9.92 -8.37 -3.21
N THR A 239 10.12 -7.54 -2.18
CA THR A 239 10.31 -6.09 -2.34
C THR A 239 11.56 -5.62 -1.61
N THR A 240 12.30 -4.74 -2.28
CA THR A 240 13.48 -4.05 -1.74
C THR A 240 13.10 -2.63 -1.39
N PHE A 241 13.49 -2.21 -0.20
CA PHE A 241 13.21 -0.91 0.37
C PHE A 241 14.50 -0.19 0.74
N LEU A 242 14.45 1.13 0.70
CA LEU A 242 15.43 2.01 1.32
C LEU A 242 14.79 2.65 2.55
N TYR A 243 15.47 2.55 3.70
CA TYR A 243 15.04 3.20 4.93
C TYR A 243 15.60 4.61 5.03
N PHE A 244 14.73 5.59 5.28
CA PHE A 244 15.12 6.96 5.59
C PHE A 244 14.48 7.39 6.93
N PRO A 245 15.27 7.51 8.02
CA PRO A 245 14.73 7.88 9.32
C PRO A 245 14.32 9.35 9.40
N GLU A 246 14.81 10.16 8.48
CA GLU A 246 14.71 11.61 8.55
C GLU A 246 13.32 12.13 8.17
N LYS A 247 12.92 13.20 8.84
CA LYS A 247 11.68 13.91 8.52
C LYS A 247 11.87 14.67 7.21
N PHE A 248 11.15 14.26 6.17
CA PHE A 248 11.25 14.84 4.82
C PHE A 248 10.42 16.11 4.58
N TYR A 249 9.78 16.67 5.62
CA TYR A 249 8.98 17.90 5.55
C TYR A 249 9.18 18.76 6.79
N ALA A 250 9.17 20.09 6.66
CA ALA A 250 9.32 20.96 7.83
C ALA A 250 7.98 21.08 8.58
N LYS A 251 6.93 21.41 7.84
CA LYS A 251 5.57 21.66 8.35
C LYS A 251 4.53 20.90 7.52
N GLU A 252 3.44 20.46 8.14
CA GLU A 252 2.37 19.73 7.44
C GLU A 252 1.69 20.57 6.36
N SER A 253 1.66 21.89 6.52
CA SER A 253 1.12 22.81 5.52
C SER A 253 1.90 22.81 4.20
N GLU A 254 3.17 22.38 4.20
CA GLU A 254 3.96 22.21 2.96
C GLU A 254 3.44 21.03 2.15
N LEU A 255 3.03 19.95 2.80
CA LEU A 255 2.47 18.77 2.14
C LEU A 255 1.15 19.10 1.45
N ALA A 256 0.31 19.92 2.08
CA ALA A 256 -0.94 20.37 1.47
C ALA A 256 -0.72 21.13 0.15
N LYS A 257 0.35 21.92 0.04
CA LYS A 257 0.72 22.61 -1.21
C LYS A 257 1.12 21.65 -2.34
N LEU A 258 1.51 20.42 -1.98
CA LEU A 258 1.85 19.35 -2.91
C LEU A 258 0.63 18.49 -3.29
N GLY A 259 -0.57 18.81 -2.81
CA GLY A 259 -1.76 17.95 -2.94
C GLY A 259 -1.71 16.70 -2.06
N VAL A 260 -0.79 16.67 -1.08
CA VAL A 260 -0.67 15.58 -0.12
C VAL A 260 -1.56 15.88 1.08
N ASP A 261 -2.55 15.03 1.29
CA ASP A 261 -3.51 15.13 2.40
C ASP A 261 -3.46 13.93 3.33
N ARG A 262 -2.62 12.93 3.03
CA ARG A 262 -2.43 11.73 3.84
C ARG A 262 -0.96 11.34 3.99
N LEU A 263 -0.54 11.08 5.22
CA LEU A 263 0.74 10.44 5.53
C LEU A 263 0.51 9.02 6.06
N VAL A 264 1.18 8.04 5.46
CA VAL A 264 1.08 6.63 5.82
C VAL A 264 2.36 6.19 6.51
N TYR A 265 2.30 6.00 7.82
CA TYR A 265 3.41 5.44 8.58
C TYR A 265 3.48 3.93 8.37
N CYS A 266 4.66 3.45 8.00
CA CYS A 266 4.98 2.04 7.87
C CYS A 266 5.94 1.68 9.02
N PRO A 267 5.47 1.02 10.09
CA PRO A 267 6.36 0.59 11.18
C PRO A 267 7.42 -0.40 10.70
N ARG A 268 7.10 -1.15 9.64
CA ARG A 268 7.93 -2.14 8.97
C ARG A 268 7.80 -1.94 7.45
N PRO A 269 8.82 -2.33 6.65
CA PRO A 269 8.74 -2.26 5.19
C PRO A 269 7.56 -3.10 4.63
#